data_AF-A0A8C9UT88-F1
#
_entry.id   AF-A0A8C9UT88-F1
#
_cell.length_a   1.000
_cell.length_b   1.000
_cell.length_c   1.000
_cell.angle_alpha   90.00
_cell.angle_beta   90.00
_cell.angle_gamma   90.00
#
_symmetry.space_group_name_H-M   'P 1'
#
loop_
_entity.id
_entity.type
_entity.pdbx_description
1 polymer ?
#
loop_
_entity_poly.entity_id
_entity_poly.type
_entity_poly.pdbx_seq_one_letter_code
_entity_poly.pdbx_strand_id
1 'polypeptide(L)'
;QEQQLDPENTGFIGADTFAGLVHSHELPLDPAKLDMLVALAQSNERGQVCYQELVDLISSKRSSSFKRAIANGQRSLPRDGLLDEPGLGVYKRFVRYVAYEILPCEVDRRWYFYRHRSCPPPVFMASVTLTQIIVFLCYGARLNKWVLQTYHPEYMKSPLVYHPGHRARAWRFLTYMFMHAGLEQLGFNALLQLMIGVPLEMVHGLLRISLLYLAGVLAGSLTVSITDMRAPVVGGSGGVYALCSAHLANVVMNWAGMRCPYKLLRMVLALVCMSSEVGRAVWLRFSPPLPSSGPQPSFMAHLAGAVVGVSMGLTILRSYEERLQDQCGWWVVLLAYGTFLLFAIFWNIFAYDLLGAHIPPPP
;
A
#
# COMPACT_ATOMS: atom_id res chain seq x y z
N GLN A 1 -57.06 22.43 -5.17
CA GLN A 1 -57.06 21.18 -5.95
C GLN A 1 -55.81 20.42 -5.53
N GLU A 2 -55.96 19.33 -4.79
CA GLU A 2 -54.82 18.44 -4.52
C GLU A 2 -54.39 17.82 -5.85
N GLN A 3 -53.22 18.21 -6.34
CA GLN A 3 -52.61 17.60 -7.52
C GLN A 3 -52.24 16.16 -7.12
N GLN A 4 -52.88 15.18 -7.76
CA GLN A 4 -52.53 13.78 -7.56
C GLN A 4 -51.14 13.55 -8.14
N LEU A 5 -50.13 13.42 -7.28
CA LEU A 5 -48.70 13.42 -7.66
C LEU A 5 -48.24 12.14 -8.37
N ASP A 6 -49.00 11.07 -8.21
CA ASP A 6 -48.82 9.78 -8.87
C ASP A 6 -50.20 9.17 -9.15
N PRO A 7 -50.92 9.67 -10.17
CA PRO A 7 -52.29 9.26 -10.46
C PRO A 7 -52.40 7.79 -10.88
N GLU A 8 -51.29 7.20 -11.32
CA GLU A 8 -51.20 5.79 -11.75
C GLU A 8 -50.65 4.87 -10.65
N ASN A 9 -50.33 5.40 -9.46
CA ASN A 9 -49.81 4.64 -8.31
C ASN A 9 -48.54 3.82 -8.64
N THR A 10 -47.70 4.37 -9.50
CA THR A 10 -46.49 3.76 -10.04
C THR A 10 -45.31 3.78 -9.06
N GLY A 11 -45.37 4.62 -8.03
CA GLY A 11 -44.29 4.85 -7.07
C GLY A 11 -43.21 5.82 -7.54
N PHE A 12 -43.48 6.61 -8.60
CA PHE A 12 -42.52 7.55 -9.19
C PHE A 12 -43.09 8.97 -9.28
N ILE A 13 -42.24 9.98 -9.04
CA ILE A 13 -42.58 11.40 -9.17
C ILE A 13 -41.57 12.06 -10.11
N GLY A 14 -42.02 12.96 -10.98
CA GLY A 14 -41.15 13.75 -11.86
C GLY A 14 -40.24 14.71 -11.08
N ALA A 15 -38.99 14.84 -11.52
CA ALA A 15 -37.95 15.67 -10.89
C ALA A 15 -38.40 17.12 -10.66
N ASP A 16 -39.02 17.72 -11.67
CA ASP A 16 -39.44 19.13 -11.66
C ASP A 16 -40.62 19.35 -10.71
N THR A 17 -41.57 18.41 -10.70
CA THR A 17 -42.70 18.41 -9.75
C THR A 17 -42.20 18.26 -8.32
N PHE A 18 -41.23 17.37 -8.09
CA PHE A 18 -40.62 17.17 -6.78
C PHE A 18 -39.82 18.40 -6.32
N ALA A 19 -39.01 19.00 -7.20
CA ALA A 19 -38.28 20.23 -6.89
C ALA A 19 -39.23 21.39 -6.55
N GLY A 20 -40.32 21.54 -7.31
CA GLY A 20 -41.38 22.52 -7.02
C GLY A 20 -42.08 22.26 -5.68
N LEU A 21 -42.29 20.99 -5.30
CA LEU A 21 -42.85 20.62 -4.00
C LEU A 21 -41.91 20.94 -2.85
N VAL A 22 -40.61 20.66 -2.98
CA VAL A 22 -39.64 20.97 -1.91
C VAL A 22 -39.44 22.48 -1.75
N HIS A 23 -39.55 23.26 -2.84
CA HIS A 23 -39.53 24.72 -2.75
C HIS A 23 -40.83 25.33 -2.20
N SER A 24 -41.96 24.63 -2.32
CA SER A 24 -43.28 25.12 -1.85
C SER A 24 -43.67 24.60 -0.46
N HIS A 25 -43.09 23.50 0.02
CA HIS A 25 -43.28 23.01 1.38
C HIS A 25 -42.12 23.41 2.30
N GLU A 26 -42.44 23.84 3.51
CA GLU A 26 -41.50 24.08 4.62
C GLU A 26 -40.92 22.78 5.21
N LEU A 27 -40.51 21.82 4.36
CA LEU A 27 -39.77 20.65 4.82
C LEU A 27 -38.35 21.10 5.17
N PRO A 28 -37.89 20.94 6.44
CA PRO A 28 -36.54 21.33 6.85
C PRO A 28 -35.55 20.26 6.37
N LEU A 29 -35.37 20.17 5.06
CA LEU A 29 -34.31 19.38 4.45
C LEU A 29 -33.04 20.22 4.45
N ASP A 30 -31.99 19.66 5.05
CA ASP A 30 -30.62 20.18 4.93
C ASP A 30 -30.31 20.44 3.44
N PRO A 31 -29.81 21.63 3.06
CA PRO A 31 -29.45 21.97 1.69
C PRO A 31 -28.67 20.86 0.96
N ALA A 32 -27.79 20.16 1.66
CA ALA A 32 -27.01 19.06 1.09
C ALA A 32 -27.86 17.85 0.66
N LYS A 33 -28.99 17.58 1.35
CA LYS A 33 -29.93 16.49 1.00
C LYS A 33 -30.80 16.89 -0.18
N LEU A 34 -31.12 18.17 -0.32
CA LEU A 34 -31.87 18.71 -1.45
C LEU A 34 -31.07 18.60 -2.75
N ASP A 35 -29.82 19.05 -2.72
CA ASP A 35 -28.89 18.92 -3.86
C ASP A 35 -28.72 17.45 -4.29
N MET A 36 -28.69 16.53 -3.32
CA MET A 36 -28.57 15.10 -3.57
C MET A 36 -29.81 14.52 -4.28
N LEU A 37 -31.01 14.99 -3.94
CA LEU A 37 -32.27 14.58 -4.58
C LEU A 37 -32.38 15.11 -6.01
N VAL A 38 -31.98 16.36 -6.24
CA VAL A 38 -31.95 16.96 -7.58
C VAL A 38 -30.96 16.23 -8.48
N ALA A 39 -29.77 15.91 -7.97
CA ALA A 39 -28.76 15.15 -8.72
C ALA A 39 -29.24 13.72 -9.07
N LEU A 40 -29.96 13.06 -8.15
CA LEU A 40 -30.57 11.75 -8.38
C LEU A 40 -31.57 11.78 -9.53
N ALA A 41 -32.45 12.77 -9.50
CA ALA A 41 -33.48 12.94 -10.51
C ALA A 41 -32.88 13.20 -11.90
N GLN A 42 -31.82 14.01 -11.97
CA GLN A 42 -31.09 14.31 -13.21
C GLN A 42 -30.27 13.13 -13.75
N SER A 43 -29.85 12.19 -12.88
CA SER A 43 -29.09 11.01 -13.29
C SER A 43 -29.93 9.89 -13.90
N ASN A 44 -31.25 9.94 -13.73
CA ASN A 44 -32.18 8.98 -14.30
C ASN A 44 -32.57 9.40 -15.73
N GLU A 45 -32.52 8.48 -16.70
CA GLU A 45 -32.84 8.75 -18.12
C GLU A 45 -34.26 9.30 -18.34
N ARG A 46 -35.17 9.10 -17.38
CA ARG A 46 -36.55 9.59 -17.42
C ARG A 46 -36.82 10.83 -16.55
N GLY A 47 -35.84 11.33 -15.80
CA GLY A 47 -36.04 12.49 -14.93
C GLY A 47 -37.02 12.24 -13.78
N GLN A 48 -37.06 11.01 -13.23
CA GLN A 48 -38.02 10.60 -12.20
C GLN A 48 -37.31 10.12 -10.93
N VAL A 49 -37.93 10.33 -9.77
CA VAL A 49 -37.46 9.86 -8.46
C VAL A 49 -38.44 8.83 -7.92
N CYS A 50 -37.94 7.67 -7.48
CA CYS A 50 -38.76 6.65 -6.86
C CYS A 50 -39.06 6.99 -5.39
N TYR A 51 -40.30 6.73 -4.94
CA TYR A 51 -40.73 6.97 -3.56
C TYR A 51 -39.85 6.23 -2.54
N GLN A 52 -39.45 4.99 -2.84
CA GLN A 52 -38.57 4.22 -1.96
C GLN A 52 -37.18 4.87 -1.82
N GLU A 53 -36.66 5.49 -2.89
CA GLU A 53 -35.37 6.19 -2.86
C GLU A 53 -35.44 7.48 -2.05
N LEU A 54 -36.57 8.19 -2.09
CA LEU A 54 -36.85 9.36 -1.26
C LEU A 54 -36.89 8.98 0.22
N VAL A 55 -37.63 7.91 0.57
CA VAL A 55 -37.73 7.40 1.94
C VAL A 55 -36.37 6.93 2.46
N ASP A 56 -35.57 6.26 1.64
CA ASP A 56 -34.23 5.79 2.00
C ASP A 56 -33.23 6.95 2.22
N LEU A 57 -33.41 8.06 1.49
CA LEU A 57 -32.56 9.24 1.58
C LEU A 57 -32.93 10.12 2.79
N ILE A 58 -34.21 10.22 3.12
CA ILE A 58 -34.70 10.89 4.33
C ILE A 58 -34.37 10.07 5.58
N SER A 59 -34.46 8.73 5.52
CA SER A 59 -34.18 7.84 6.66
C SER A 59 -32.70 7.62 6.98
N SER A 60 -31.78 8.30 6.28
CA SER A 60 -30.32 8.24 6.48
C SER A 60 -29.67 6.86 6.30
N LYS A 61 -30.42 5.86 5.80
CA LYS A 61 -30.00 4.45 5.74
C LYS A 61 -29.08 4.09 4.57
N ARG A 62 -28.75 5.02 3.67
CA ARG A 62 -27.90 4.70 2.50
C ARG A 62 -26.44 4.45 2.89
N SER A 63 -25.95 3.24 2.61
CA SER A 63 -24.56 2.83 2.81
C SER A 63 -23.58 3.68 2.00
N SER A 64 -22.33 3.79 2.46
CA SER A 64 -21.24 4.55 1.81
C SER A 64 -21.09 4.25 0.31
N SER A 65 -21.46 3.04 -0.12
CA SER A 65 -21.44 2.62 -1.52
C SER A 65 -22.40 3.41 -2.45
N PHE A 66 -23.50 3.94 -1.92
CA PHE A 66 -24.46 4.72 -2.69
C PHE A 66 -24.04 6.19 -2.83
N LYS A 67 -23.51 6.81 -1.75
CA LYS A 67 -22.87 8.13 -1.82
C LYS A 67 -21.73 8.14 -2.86
N ARG A 68 -21.01 7.02 -2.95
CA ARG A 68 -19.95 6.77 -3.94
C ARG A 68 -20.47 6.70 -5.39
N ALA A 69 -21.65 6.14 -5.63
CA ALA A 69 -22.26 6.11 -6.96
C ALA A 69 -22.61 7.53 -7.46
N ILE A 70 -23.11 8.39 -6.57
CA ILE A 70 -23.45 9.79 -6.88
C ILE A 70 -22.21 10.66 -7.03
N ALA A 71 -21.22 10.55 -6.13
CA ALA A 71 -19.96 11.27 -6.27
C ALA A 71 -19.22 10.90 -7.57
N ASN A 72 -19.32 9.64 -8.00
CA ASN A 72 -18.81 9.20 -9.30
C ASN A 72 -19.66 9.70 -10.47
N GLY A 73 -20.98 9.84 -10.30
CA GLY A 73 -21.88 10.43 -11.30
C GLY A 73 -21.68 11.94 -11.50
N GLN A 74 -21.26 12.67 -10.46
CA GLN A 74 -20.98 14.11 -10.51
C GLN A 74 -19.59 14.47 -11.10
N ARG A 75 -18.73 13.49 -11.41
CA ARG A 75 -17.45 13.73 -12.09
C ARG A 75 -17.68 13.98 -13.58
N SER A 76 -18.08 15.19 -13.94
CA SER A 76 -18.09 15.65 -15.33
C SER A 76 -16.65 15.78 -15.85
N LEU A 77 -16.04 14.66 -16.25
CA LEU A 77 -14.80 14.65 -17.02
C LEU A 77 -15.13 14.95 -18.50
N PRO A 78 -14.26 15.66 -19.24
CA PRO A 78 -14.41 15.81 -20.68
C PRO A 78 -14.62 14.43 -21.33
N ARG A 79 -15.68 14.31 -22.13
CA ARG A 79 -16.10 13.03 -22.75
C ARG A 79 -15.06 12.53 -23.77
N ASP A 80 -14.24 13.46 -24.27
CA ASP A 80 -13.17 13.22 -25.23
C ASP A 80 -11.79 13.30 -24.55
N GLY A 81 -10.98 12.24 -24.71
CA GLY A 81 -9.53 12.37 -24.48
C GLY A 81 -8.81 11.26 -23.69
N LEU A 82 -9.40 10.07 -23.49
CA LEU A 82 -8.61 8.89 -23.07
C LEU A 82 -8.46 7.82 -24.16
N LEU A 83 -8.65 8.22 -25.41
CA LEU A 83 -8.52 7.35 -26.57
C LEU A 83 -7.53 8.00 -27.53
N ASP A 84 -6.35 7.40 -27.61
CA ASP A 84 -5.43 7.46 -28.76
C ASP A 84 -5.17 8.84 -29.36
N GLU A 85 -4.49 9.70 -28.62
CA GLU A 85 -3.73 10.81 -29.23
C GLU A 85 -2.36 10.27 -29.67
N PRO A 86 -2.12 10.00 -30.97
CA PRO A 86 -0.78 9.73 -31.50
C PRO A 86 0.09 11.00 -31.32
N GLY A 87 0.71 11.13 -30.14
CA GLY A 87 1.49 12.32 -29.79
C GLY A 87 1.88 12.48 -28.31
N LEU A 88 1.47 11.57 -27.41
CA LEU A 88 1.84 11.66 -25.99
C LEU A 88 3.35 11.50 -25.78
N GLY A 89 3.97 12.49 -25.13
CA GLY A 89 5.35 12.40 -24.66
C GLY A 89 5.58 11.23 -23.68
N VAL A 90 6.83 10.78 -23.56
CA VAL A 90 7.25 9.59 -22.79
C VAL A 90 6.72 9.58 -21.36
N TYR A 91 6.78 10.72 -20.67
CA TYR A 91 6.28 10.85 -19.29
C TYR A 91 4.76 10.64 -19.19
N LYS A 92 3.96 11.25 -20.08
CA LYS A 92 2.50 11.05 -20.07
C LYS A 92 2.14 9.60 -20.42
N ARG A 93 2.91 8.95 -21.30
CA ARG A 93 2.74 7.51 -21.59
C ARG A 93 3.01 6.65 -20.35
N PHE A 94 4.03 6.99 -19.57
CA PHE A 94 4.32 6.33 -18.30
C PHE A 94 3.21 6.56 -17.25
N VAL A 95 2.73 7.80 -17.08
CA VAL A 95 1.60 8.12 -16.19
C VAL A 95 0.35 7.32 -16.57
N ARG A 96 0.06 7.20 -17.89
CA ARG A 96 -1.03 6.35 -18.40
C ARG A 96 -0.81 4.89 -18.01
N TYR A 97 0.38 4.35 -18.25
CA TYR A 97 0.72 2.97 -17.87
C TYR A 97 0.46 2.72 -16.37
N VAL A 98 0.99 3.59 -15.49
CA VAL A 98 0.81 3.52 -14.04
C VAL A 98 -0.68 3.54 -13.64
N ALA A 99 -1.49 4.39 -14.29
CA ALA A 99 -2.92 4.46 -14.03
C ALA A 99 -3.61 3.11 -14.31
N TYR A 100 -3.36 2.51 -15.48
CA TYR A 100 -3.92 1.20 -15.84
C TYR A 100 -3.39 0.05 -14.98
N GLU A 101 -2.24 0.25 -14.36
CA GLU A 101 -1.52 -0.75 -13.61
C GLU A 101 -2.00 -0.88 -12.16
N ILE A 102 -2.37 0.24 -11.53
CA ILE A 102 -2.71 0.32 -10.11
C ILE A 102 -4.22 0.55 -9.88
N LEU A 103 -4.86 1.37 -10.72
CA LEU A 103 -6.25 1.77 -10.52
C LEU A 103 -7.23 0.81 -11.25
N PRO A 104 -8.20 0.22 -10.54
CA PRO A 104 -9.14 -0.71 -11.16
C PRO A 104 -10.24 0.00 -11.97
N CYS A 105 -10.77 1.12 -11.48
CA CYS A 105 -11.91 1.80 -12.10
C CYS A 105 -11.50 2.68 -13.29
N GLU A 106 -12.29 2.67 -14.37
CA GLU A 106 -12.06 3.52 -15.56
C GLU A 106 -12.11 5.02 -15.22
N VAL A 107 -13.06 5.41 -14.36
CA VAL A 107 -13.27 6.79 -13.94
C VAL A 107 -12.06 7.31 -13.16
N ASP A 108 -11.53 6.52 -12.22
CA ASP A 108 -10.35 6.88 -11.42
C ASP A 108 -9.10 7.00 -12.29
N ARG A 109 -8.94 6.12 -13.29
CA ARG A 109 -7.85 6.19 -14.27
C ARG A 109 -7.86 7.50 -15.05
N ARG A 110 -9.04 7.91 -15.54
CA ARG A 110 -9.22 9.17 -16.25
C ARG A 110 -8.94 10.35 -15.33
N TRP A 111 -9.52 10.34 -14.14
CA TRP A 111 -9.34 11.42 -13.17
C TRP A 111 -7.88 11.60 -12.77
N TYR A 112 -7.19 10.50 -12.46
CA TYR A 112 -5.76 10.50 -12.18
C TYR A 112 -4.98 11.09 -13.37
N PHE A 113 -5.22 10.62 -14.59
CA PHE A 113 -4.51 11.11 -15.78
C PHE A 113 -4.69 12.63 -16.02
N TYR A 114 -5.90 13.17 -15.80
CA TYR A 114 -6.18 14.61 -15.95
C TYR A 114 -5.67 15.46 -14.77
N ARG A 115 -5.76 14.94 -13.54
CA ARG A 115 -5.38 15.66 -12.32
C ARG A 115 -3.87 15.60 -12.05
N HIS A 116 -3.17 14.61 -12.59
CA HIS A 116 -1.73 14.41 -12.35
C HIS A 116 -0.93 15.60 -12.88
N ARG A 117 -0.64 16.55 -11.99
CA ARG A 117 0.45 17.51 -12.17
C ARG A 117 1.75 16.74 -11.98
N SER A 118 2.78 17.08 -12.73
CA SER A 118 4.09 16.41 -12.77
C SER A 118 4.88 16.42 -11.44
N CYS A 119 4.23 16.75 -10.32
CA CYS A 119 4.84 17.00 -9.03
C CYS A 119 3.91 16.56 -7.88
N PRO A 120 4.41 15.84 -6.87
CA PRO A 120 5.80 15.40 -6.73
C PRO A 120 6.07 14.08 -7.51
N PRO A 121 7.26 13.92 -8.11
CA PRO A 121 7.73 12.61 -8.60
C PRO A 121 7.81 11.59 -7.44
N PRO A 122 7.96 10.29 -7.72
CA PRO A 122 8.14 9.24 -6.70
C PRO A 122 9.51 9.38 -6.01
N VAL A 123 9.63 10.37 -5.11
CA VAL A 123 10.88 10.75 -4.45
C VAL A 123 11.30 9.71 -3.43
N PHE A 124 10.36 9.13 -2.67
CA PHE A 124 10.70 8.24 -1.57
C PHE A 124 11.32 6.95 -2.09
N MET A 125 10.66 6.24 -3.01
CA MET A 125 11.18 4.99 -3.55
C MET A 125 12.50 5.17 -4.27
N ALA A 126 12.62 6.23 -5.08
CA ALA A 126 13.87 6.54 -5.78
C ALA A 126 15.01 6.87 -4.80
N SER A 127 14.76 7.68 -3.77
CA SER A 127 15.77 8.07 -2.78
C SER A 127 16.25 6.88 -1.94
N VAL A 128 15.34 6.01 -1.48
CA VAL A 128 15.70 4.82 -0.71
C VAL A 128 16.51 3.86 -1.60
N THR A 129 16.07 3.57 -2.83
CA THR A 129 16.81 2.70 -3.75
C THR A 129 18.20 3.26 -4.05
N LEU A 130 18.31 4.56 -4.32
CA LEU A 130 19.60 5.21 -4.58
C LEU A 130 20.52 5.13 -3.35
N THR A 131 19.98 5.38 -2.15
CA THR A 131 20.75 5.27 -0.90
C THR A 131 21.24 3.84 -0.68
N GLN A 132 20.40 2.84 -0.93
CA GLN A 132 20.77 1.42 -0.82
C GLN A 132 21.91 1.05 -1.78
N ILE A 133 21.83 1.52 -3.04
CA ILE A 133 22.89 1.30 -4.04
C ILE A 133 24.19 1.97 -3.59
N ILE A 134 24.16 3.24 -3.19
CA ILE A 134 25.35 3.97 -2.75
C ILE A 134 26.00 3.27 -1.55
N VAL A 135 25.22 2.95 -0.50
CA VAL A 135 25.73 2.27 0.70
C VAL A 135 26.35 0.92 0.32
N PHE A 136 25.69 0.14 -0.54
CA PHE A 136 26.23 -1.14 -0.99
C PHE A 136 27.54 -1.00 -1.77
N LEU A 137 27.64 -0.01 -2.68
CA LEU A 137 28.87 0.25 -3.44
C LEU A 137 30.01 0.69 -2.52
N CYS A 138 29.74 1.57 -1.55
CA CYS A 138 30.73 2.02 -0.57
C CYS A 138 31.27 0.86 0.28
N TYR A 139 30.39 0.01 0.82
CA TYR A 139 30.82 -1.16 1.60
C TYR A 139 31.50 -2.21 0.73
N GLY A 140 31.00 -2.44 -0.49
CA GLY A 140 31.58 -3.39 -1.45
C GLY A 140 33.00 -3.01 -1.84
N ALA A 141 33.23 -1.74 -2.15
CA ALA A 141 34.56 -1.21 -2.46
C ALA A 141 35.49 -1.21 -1.24
N ARG A 142 35.01 -0.76 -0.08
CA ARG A 142 35.83 -0.70 1.16
C ARG A 142 36.28 -2.09 1.64
N LEU A 143 35.41 -3.09 1.51
CA LEU A 143 35.67 -4.45 2.01
C LEU A 143 36.20 -5.39 0.91
N ASN A 144 36.29 -4.91 -0.33
CA ASN A 144 36.58 -5.71 -1.53
C ASN A 144 35.73 -6.99 -1.62
N LYS A 145 34.43 -6.89 -1.28
CA LYS A 145 33.50 -8.03 -1.22
C LYS A 145 32.14 -7.63 -1.77
N TRP A 146 31.68 -8.32 -2.82
CA TRP A 146 30.45 -7.99 -3.53
C TRP A 146 29.33 -9.02 -3.33
N VAL A 147 29.67 -10.18 -2.78
CA VAL A 147 28.76 -11.29 -2.50
C VAL A 147 28.97 -11.75 -1.06
N LEU A 148 27.87 -11.99 -0.34
CA LEU A 148 27.87 -12.36 1.08
C LEU A 148 28.75 -11.43 1.93
N GLN A 149 28.56 -10.12 1.78
CA GLN A 149 29.27 -9.09 2.56
C GLN A 149 29.11 -9.31 4.07
N THR A 150 28.00 -9.91 4.49
CA THR A 150 27.71 -10.27 5.88
C THR A 150 28.74 -11.20 6.51
N TYR A 151 29.54 -11.93 5.70
CA TYR A 151 30.58 -12.83 6.19
C TYR A 151 31.89 -12.08 6.51
N HIS A 152 32.00 -10.80 6.17
CA HIS A 152 33.15 -9.98 6.54
C HIS A 152 32.94 -9.37 7.94
N PRO A 153 33.88 -9.53 8.90
CA PRO A 153 33.71 -9.03 10.27
C PRO A 153 33.40 -7.52 10.34
N GLU A 154 34.13 -6.71 9.57
CA GLU A 154 33.93 -5.24 9.52
C GLU A 154 32.55 -4.83 8.97
N TYR A 155 31.88 -5.67 8.19
CA TYR A 155 30.53 -5.37 7.71
C TYR A 155 29.53 -5.38 8.87
N MET A 156 29.65 -6.36 9.77
CA MET A 156 28.75 -6.54 10.92
C MET A 156 28.95 -5.44 11.98
N LYS A 157 30.12 -4.80 12.04
CA LYS A 157 30.40 -3.62 12.89
C LYS A 157 29.66 -2.34 12.47
N SER A 158 29.06 -2.33 11.27
CA SER A 158 28.35 -1.17 10.75
C SER A 158 27.31 -0.61 11.73
N PRO A 159 27.17 0.73 11.86
CA PRO A 159 26.14 1.34 12.68
C PRO A 159 24.71 1.09 12.17
N LEU A 160 24.57 0.66 10.91
CA LEU A 160 23.29 0.51 10.23
C LEU A 160 22.68 -0.89 10.38
N VAL A 161 23.50 -1.93 10.53
CA VAL A 161 23.07 -3.33 10.66
C VAL A 161 22.29 -3.53 11.95
N TYR A 162 21.18 -4.29 11.90
CA TYR A 162 20.54 -4.78 13.11
C TYR A 162 21.30 -5.99 13.64
N HIS A 163 21.79 -5.89 14.87
CA HIS A 163 22.43 -6.98 15.59
C HIS A 163 21.77 -7.10 16.97
N PRO A 164 21.37 -8.30 17.44
CA PRO A 164 20.66 -8.45 18.72
C PRO A 164 21.45 -7.95 19.93
N GLY A 165 22.78 -8.01 19.88
CA GLY A 165 23.68 -7.44 20.89
C GLY A 165 23.68 -5.90 20.97
N HIS A 166 23.02 -5.22 20.02
CA HIS A 166 22.87 -3.77 19.98
C HIS A 166 21.41 -3.31 19.96
N ARG A 167 20.48 -4.16 20.44
CA ARG A 167 19.03 -3.90 20.46
C ARG A 167 18.62 -2.60 21.18
N ALA A 168 19.41 -2.13 22.15
CA ALA A 168 19.16 -0.84 22.81
C ALA A 168 19.29 0.37 21.86
N ARG A 169 19.99 0.22 20.72
CA ARG A 169 20.16 1.24 19.69
C ARG A 169 19.00 1.21 18.70
N ALA A 170 17.87 1.79 19.09
CA ALA A 170 16.58 1.66 18.41
C ALA A 170 16.59 1.97 16.89
N TRP A 171 17.44 2.88 16.42
CA TRP A 171 17.53 3.19 14.98
C TRP A 171 17.91 1.98 14.12
N ARG A 172 18.61 0.98 14.69
CA ARG A 172 19.02 -0.24 13.99
C ARG A 172 17.85 -1.09 13.52
N PHE A 173 16.68 -0.96 14.15
CA PHE A 173 15.44 -1.60 13.69
C PHE A 173 14.91 -1.01 12.37
N LEU A 174 15.41 0.14 11.92
CA LEU A 174 15.06 0.77 10.65
C LEU A 174 16.24 0.83 9.68
N THR A 175 17.42 1.27 10.15
CA THR A 175 18.57 1.55 9.28
C THR A 175 19.13 0.32 8.57
N TYR A 176 18.79 -0.88 9.03
CA TYR A 176 19.21 -2.13 8.40
C TYR A 176 18.72 -2.25 6.94
N MET A 177 17.65 -1.52 6.58
CA MET A 177 17.09 -1.49 5.22
C MET A 177 18.08 -0.96 4.16
N PHE A 178 19.12 -0.25 4.58
CA PHE A 178 20.16 0.27 3.69
C PHE A 178 21.30 -0.71 3.44
N MET A 179 21.45 -1.73 4.30
CA MET A 179 22.52 -2.73 4.20
C MET A 179 22.06 -3.91 3.36
N HIS A 180 22.89 -4.45 2.46
CA HIS A 180 22.53 -5.62 1.65
C HIS A 180 23.64 -6.67 1.68
N ALA A 181 23.27 -7.96 1.70
CA ALA A 181 24.23 -9.05 1.80
C ALA A 181 24.99 -9.32 0.50
N GLY A 182 24.45 -8.92 -0.66
CA GLY A 182 25.10 -9.14 -1.96
C GLY A 182 24.31 -8.54 -3.13
N LEU A 183 24.91 -8.60 -4.32
CA LEU A 183 24.35 -8.06 -5.56
C LEU A 183 22.96 -8.59 -5.89
N GLU A 184 22.72 -9.89 -5.69
CA GLU A 184 21.42 -10.53 -5.96
C GLU A 184 20.31 -9.92 -5.10
N GLN A 185 20.53 -9.83 -3.78
CA GLN A 185 19.54 -9.27 -2.85
C GLN A 185 19.27 -7.79 -3.16
N LEU A 186 20.31 -6.99 -3.43
CA LEU A 186 20.14 -5.59 -3.82
C LEU A 186 19.41 -5.47 -5.16
N GLY A 187 19.75 -6.30 -6.14
CA GLY A 187 19.16 -6.29 -7.47
C GLY A 187 17.67 -6.58 -7.44
N PHE A 188 17.25 -7.63 -6.73
CA PHE A 188 15.83 -7.95 -6.56
C PHE A 188 15.09 -6.89 -5.74
N ASN A 189 15.69 -6.36 -4.66
CA ASN A 189 15.08 -5.26 -3.90
C ASN A 189 14.88 -4.02 -4.78
N ALA A 190 15.91 -3.58 -5.49
CA ALA A 190 15.82 -2.42 -6.38
C ALA A 190 14.82 -2.64 -7.52
N LEU A 191 14.82 -3.83 -8.14
CA LEU A 191 13.89 -4.19 -9.20
C LEU A 191 12.43 -4.10 -8.70
N LEU A 192 12.11 -4.75 -7.59
CA LEU A 192 10.75 -4.76 -7.05
C LEU A 192 10.33 -3.39 -6.51
N GLN A 193 11.23 -2.68 -5.84
CA GLN A 193 10.96 -1.35 -5.31
C GLN A 193 10.68 -0.32 -6.42
N LEU A 194 11.39 -0.39 -7.54
CA LEU A 194 11.14 0.48 -8.69
C LEU A 194 9.96 0.00 -9.54
N MET A 195 9.78 -1.31 -9.74
CA MET A 195 8.70 -1.86 -10.56
C MET A 195 7.33 -1.76 -9.88
N ILE A 196 7.26 -1.87 -8.55
CA ILE A 196 6.00 -1.88 -7.79
C ILE A 196 5.87 -0.62 -6.93
N GLY A 197 6.93 -0.26 -6.20
CA GLY A 197 6.91 0.87 -5.28
C GLY A 197 6.68 2.21 -5.97
N VAL A 198 7.35 2.47 -7.10
CA VAL A 198 7.19 3.74 -7.84
C VAL A 198 5.75 3.93 -8.36
N PRO A 199 5.15 2.98 -9.10
CA PRO A 199 3.74 3.11 -9.51
C PRO A 199 2.79 3.30 -8.32
N LEU A 200 2.99 2.58 -7.22
CA LEU A 200 2.20 2.76 -6.00
C LEU A 200 2.37 4.16 -5.41
N GLU A 201 3.60 4.69 -5.32
CA GLU A 201 3.89 6.03 -4.79
C GLU A 201 3.24 7.12 -5.65
N MET A 202 3.27 6.97 -6.96
CA MET A 202 2.66 7.92 -7.88
C MET A 202 1.13 7.99 -7.72
N VAL A 203 0.47 6.86 -7.45
CA VAL A 203 -0.99 6.79 -7.32
C VAL A 203 -1.47 7.12 -5.92
N HIS A 204 -0.84 6.55 -4.89
CA HIS A 204 -1.29 6.67 -3.50
C HIS A 204 -0.57 7.79 -2.72
N GLY A 205 0.45 8.40 -3.32
CA GLY A 205 1.23 9.47 -2.74
C GLY A 205 2.35 9.01 -1.82
N LEU A 206 3.33 9.90 -1.64
CA LEU A 206 4.55 9.67 -0.88
C LEU A 206 4.30 9.18 0.54
N LEU A 207 3.42 9.85 1.30
CA LEU A 207 3.23 9.57 2.72
C LEU A 207 2.65 8.17 2.98
N ARG A 208 1.64 7.75 2.21
CA ARG A 208 0.99 6.45 2.41
C ARG A 208 1.94 5.30 2.11
N ILE A 209 2.69 5.44 1.02
CA ILE A 209 3.60 4.41 0.55
C ILE A 209 4.89 4.37 1.37
N SER A 210 5.40 5.51 1.85
CA SER A 210 6.54 5.52 2.78
C SER A 210 6.18 4.89 4.12
N LEU A 211 5.01 5.18 4.68
CA LEU A 211 4.54 4.54 5.91
C LEU A 211 4.37 3.03 5.75
N LEU A 212 3.81 2.56 4.64
CA LEU A 212 3.67 1.13 4.36
C LEU A 212 5.04 0.43 4.28
N TYR A 213 6.00 1.02 3.56
CA TYR A 213 7.34 0.48 3.43
C TYR A 213 8.06 0.44 4.78
N LEU A 214 8.05 1.55 5.52
CA LEU A 214 8.70 1.66 6.83
C LEU A 214 8.05 0.75 7.88
N ALA A 215 6.74 0.55 7.83
CA ALA A 215 6.04 -0.41 8.67
C ALA A 215 6.50 -1.84 8.37
N GLY A 216 6.67 -2.21 7.10
CA GLY A 216 7.21 -3.51 6.70
C GLY A 216 8.65 -3.74 7.19
N VAL A 217 9.51 -2.71 7.07
CA VAL A 217 10.88 -2.73 7.61
C VAL A 217 10.88 -2.90 9.13
N LEU A 218 10.10 -2.09 9.84
CA LEU A 218 10.04 -2.14 11.30
C LEU A 218 9.47 -3.47 11.81
N ALA A 219 8.37 -3.94 11.21
CA ALA A 219 7.79 -5.24 11.54
C ALA A 219 8.76 -6.39 11.24
N GLY A 220 9.55 -6.27 10.18
CA GLY A 220 10.57 -7.24 9.82
C GLY A 220 11.63 -7.43 10.91
N SER A 221 12.28 -6.35 11.33
CA SER A 221 13.30 -6.41 12.39
C SER A 221 12.71 -6.79 13.75
N LEU A 222 11.54 -6.28 14.11
CA LEU A 222 10.87 -6.65 15.37
C LEU A 222 10.50 -8.14 15.39
N THR A 223 9.93 -8.67 14.30
CA THR A 223 9.56 -10.09 14.25
C THR A 223 10.80 -10.98 14.34
N VAL A 224 11.88 -10.65 13.65
CA VAL A 224 13.15 -11.38 13.79
C VAL A 224 13.68 -11.29 15.22
N SER A 225 13.64 -10.12 15.85
CA SER A 225 14.10 -9.95 17.24
C SER A 225 13.38 -10.83 18.25
N ILE A 226 12.13 -11.21 17.96
CA ILE A 226 11.30 -12.09 18.78
C ILE A 226 11.55 -13.56 18.44
N THR A 227 11.56 -13.89 17.15
CA THR A 227 11.49 -15.29 16.66
C THR A 227 12.83 -15.91 16.33
N ASP A 228 13.86 -15.11 16.05
CA ASP A 228 15.22 -15.54 15.80
C ASP A 228 16.21 -14.60 16.51
N MET A 229 16.24 -14.73 17.83
CA MET A 229 16.95 -13.82 18.76
C MET A 229 18.47 -13.73 18.56
N ARG A 230 19.04 -14.56 17.69
CA ARG A 230 20.49 -14.62 17.42
C ARG A 230 20.84 -14.10 16.03
N ALA A 231 19.85 -13.91 15.15
CA ALA A 231 20.08 -13.51 13.78
C ALA A 231 20.22 -11.98 13.64
N PRO A 232 21.28 -11.48 12.99
CA PRO A 232 21.31 -10.11 12.52
C PRO A 232 20.38 -9.95 11.31
N VAL A 233 19.97 -8.71 11.04
CA VAL A 233 19.09 -8.39 9.92
C VAL A 233 19.74 -7.32 9.05
N VAL A 234 19.69 -7.55 7.73
CA VAL A 234 20.09 -6.64 6.67
C VAL A 234 19.13 -6.78 5.49
N GLY A 235 18.91 -5.71 4.75
CA GLY A 235 18.15 -5.67 3.50
C GLY A 235 16.85 -4.88 3.63
N GLY A 236 16.48 -4.17 2.58
CA GLY A 236 15.19 -3.46 2.50
C GLY A 236 13.96 -4.36 2.30
N SER A 237 14.17 -5.69 2.30
CA SER A 237 13.18 -6.65 1.81
C SER A 237 11.90 -6.70 2.65
N GLY A 238 11.96 -6.40 3.95
CA GLY A 238 10.74 -6.27 4.77
C GLY A 238 9.75 -5.22 4.20
N GLY A 239 10.27 -4.07 3.76
CA GLY A 239 9.48 -3.03 3.11
C GLY A 239 9.03 -3.42 1.70
N VAL A 240 9.93 -4.04 0.91
CA VAL A 240 9.59 -4.53 -0.43
C VAL A 240 8.47 -5.58 -0.39
N TYR A 241 8.51 -6.51 0.56
CA TYR A 241 7.48 -7.54 0.72
C TYR A 241 6.15 -6.92 1.13
N ALA A 242 6.16 -5.85 1.93
CA ALA A 242 4.95 -5.09 2.23
C ALA A 242 4.35 -4.43 0.99
N LEU A 243 5.16 -3.81 0.12
CA LEU A 243 4.67 -3.25 -1.14
C LEU A 243 4.12 -4.32 -2.08
N CYS A 244 4.88 -5.39 -2.31
CA CYS A 244 4.51 -6.46 -3.23
C CYS A 244 3.23 -7.18 -2.80
N SER A 245 3.09 -7.48 -1.52
CA SER A 245 1.91 -8.18 -1.00
C SER A 245 0.68 -7.27 -0.91
N ALA A 246 0.85 -5.98 -0.60
CA ALA A 246 -0.23 -4.99 -0.70
C ALA A 246 -0.73 -4.88 -2.15
N HIS A 247 0.20 -4.78 -3.09
CA HIS A 247 -0.11 -4.74 -4.51
C HIS A 247 -0.81 -6.02 -5.00
N LEU A 248 -0.29 -7.19 -4.61
CA LEU A 248 -0.90 -8.49 -4.90
C LEU A 248 -2.32 -8.58 -4.35
N ALA A 249 -2.54 -8.17 -3.10
CA ALA A 249 -3.86 -8.15 -2.49
C ALA A 249 -4.83 -7.25 -3.29
N ASN A 250 -4.38 -6.07 -3.71
CA ASN A 250 -5.17 -5.18 -4.57
C ASN A 250 -5.50 -5.82 -5.92
N VAL A 251 -4.50 -6.47 -6.56
CA VAL A 251 -4.66 -7.17 -7.84
C VAL A 251 -5.68 -8.29 -7.75
N VAL A 252 -5.61 -9.11 -6.70
CA VAL A 252 -6.51 -10.26 -6.48
C VAL A 252 -7.92 -9.79 -6.21
N MET A 253 -8.10 -8.80 -5.34
CA MET A 253 -9.42 -8.26 -4.99
C MET A 253 -10.10 -7.55 -6.15
N ASN A 254 -9.33 -6.92 -7.04
CA ASN A 254 -9.84 -6.13 -8.16
C ASN A 254 -9.54 -6.75 -9.53
N TRP A 255 -9.36 -8.08 -9.59
CA TRP A 255 -8.87 -8.79 -10.78
C TRP A 255 -9.67 -8.50 -12.05
N ALA A 256 -11.01 -8.45 -11.92
CA ALA A 256 -11.93 -8.19 -13.01
C ALA A 256 -11.90 -6.73 -13.52
N GLY A 257 -11.54 -5.77 -12.67
CA GLY A 257 -11.47 -4.35 -13.02
C GLY A 257 -10.15 -3.95 -13.69
N MET A 258 -9.05 -4.65 -13.39
CA MET A 258 -7.73 -4.29 -13.91
C MET A 258 -7.50 -4.81 -15.34
N ARG A 259 -7.63 -3.90 -16.31
CA ARG A 259 -7.34 -4.13 -17.74
C ARG A 259 -5.89 -3.78 -18.08
N CYS A 260 -4.93 -4.61 -17.68
CA CYS A 260 -3.52 -4.40 -18.03
C CYS A 260 -2.90 -5.69 -18.63
N PRO A 261 -2.38 -5.68 -19.87
CA PRO A 261 -1.85 -6.88 -20.54
C PRO A 261 -0.61 -7.46 -19.83
N TYR A 262 0.18 -6.62 -19.15
CA TYR A 262 1.41 -7.04 -18.46
C TYR A 262 1.23 -7.34 -16.97
N LYS A 263 -0.02 -7.31 -16.46
CA LYS A 263 -0.27 -7.55 -15.02
C LYS A 263 0.26 -8.91 -14.58
N LEU A 264 0.01 -9.96 -15.35
CA LEU A 264 0.43 -11.32 -15.02
C LEU A 264 1.95 -11.46 -15.01
N LEU A 265 2.63 -10.94 -16.02
CA LEU A 265 4.09 -10.96 -16.11
C LEU A 265 4.73 -10.31 -14.87
N ARG A 266 4.23 -9.13 -14.47
CA ARG A 266 4.71 -8.44 -13.28
C ARG A 266 4.47 -9.24 -12.01
N MET A 267 3.28 -9.84 -11.85
CA MET A 267 2.97 -10.68 -10.68
C MET A 267 3.88 -11.91 -10.63
N VAL A 268 4.12 -12.55 -11.78
CA VAL A 268 5.03 -13.68 -11.90
C VAL A 268 6.46 -13.25 -11.54
N LEU A 269 6.95 -12.15 -12.10
CA LEU A 269 8.28 -11.63 -11.79
C LEU A 269 8.43 -11.29 -10.30
N ALA A 270 7.43 -10.64 -9.71
CA ALA A 270 7.41 -10.35 -8.28
C ALA A 270 7.47 -11.63 -7.44
N LEU A 271 6.65 -12.63 -7.79
CA LEU A 271 6.61 -13.90 -7.09
C LEU A 271 7.93 -14.67 -7.23
N VAL A 272 8.55 -14.66 -8.41
CA VAL A 272 9.85 -15.30 -8.66
C VAL A 272 10.95 -14.63 -7.83
N CYS A 273 11.05 -13.29 -7.87
CA CYS A 273 12.06 -12.56 -7.08
C CYS A 273 11.87 -12.79 -5.57
N MET A 274 10.64 -12.69 -5.07
CA MET A 274 10.34 -12.94 -3.65
C MET A 274 10.64 -14.39 -3.27
N SER A 275 10.20 -15.36 -4.07
CA SER A 275 10.45 -16.78 -3.78
C SER A 275 11.93 -17.10 -3.81
N SER A 276 12.71 -16.49 -4.71
CA SER A 276 14.17 -16.66 -4.76
C SER A 276 14.84 -16.10 -3.51
N GLU A 277 14.45 -14.92 -3.04
CA GLU A 277 15.02 -14.33 -1.82
C GLU A 277 14.70 -15.16 -0.58
N VAL A 278 13.43 -15.57 -0.41
CA VAL A 278 13.03 -16.45 0.71
C VAL A 278 13.74 -17.79 0.61
N GLY A 279 13.74 -18.41 -0.58
CA GLY A 279 14.38 -19.71 -0.82
C GLY A 279 15.86 -19.70 -0.49
N ARG A 280 16.58 -18.64 -0.89
CA ARG A 280 18.00 -18.45 -0.53
C ARG A 280 18.20 -18.26 0.98
N ALA A 281 17.34 -17.49 1.65
CA ALA A 281 17.42 -17.30 3.09
C ALA A 281 17.18 -18.61 3.87
N VAL A 282 16.17 -19.38 3.45
CA VAL A 282 15.87 -20.71 4.00
C VAL A 282 17.03 -21.67 3.75
N TRP A 283 17.56 -21.71 2.52
CA TRP A 283 18.70 -22.55 2.16
C TRP A 283 19.91 -22.24 3.03
N LEU A 284 20.31 -20.96 3.15
CA LEU A 284 21.46 -20.55 3.98
C LEU A 284 21.28 -20.83 5.47
N ARG A 285 20.04 -20.85 5.97
CA ARG A 285 19.72 -21.14 7.38
C ARG A 285 19.85 -22.63 7.69
N PHE A 286 19.40 -23.50 6.80
CA PHE A 286 19.33 -24.95 7.03
C PHE A 286 20.47 -25.75 6.37
N SER A 287 21.23 -25.16 5.44
CA SER A 287 22.41 -25.80 4.87
C SER A 287 23.51 -25.96 5.93
N PRO A 288 24.30 -27.05 5.91
CA PRO A 288 25.44 -27.23 6.80
C PRO A 288 26.37 -26.00 6.76
N PRO A 289 26.65 -25.35 7.90
CA PRO A 289 27.47 -24.15 7.90
C PRO A 289 28.91 -24.52 7.48
N LEU A 290 29.41 -23.86 6.43
CA LEU A 290 30.83 -23.91 6.11
C LEU A 290 31.65 -23.28 7.25
N PRO A 291 32.91 -23.69 7.47
CA PRO A 291 33.78 -23.14 8.52
C PRO A 291 33.96 -21.62 8.47
N SER A 292 33.77 -21.00 7.30
CA SER A 292 33.85 -19.55 7.06
C SER A 292 32.49 -18.87 6.92
N SER A 293 31.41 -19.52 7.35
CA SER A 293 30.06 -18.97 7.25
C SER A 293 29.85 -17.84 8.24
N GLY A 294 29.38 -16.70 7.74
CA GLY A 294 28.88 -15.62 8.59
C GLY A 294 27.52 -15.96 9.23
N PRO A 295 26.91 -15.00 9.91
CA PRO A 295 25.64 -15.20 10.58
C PRO A 295 24.55 -15.61 9.59
N GLN A 296 23.77 -16.62 9.97
CA GLN A 296 22.70 -17.15 9.13
C GLN A 296 21.54 -16.16 9.06
N PRO A 297 20.99 -15.88 7.86
CA PRO A 297 19.90 -14.94 7.70
C PRO A 297 18.58 -15.53 8.23
N SER A 298 17.74 -14.68 8.84
CA SER A 298 16.36 -15.04 9.17
C SER A 298 15.42 -14.72 8.01
N PHE A 299 14.53 -15.65 7.67
CA PHE A 299 13.47 -15.42 6.68
C PHE A 299 12.22 -14.76 7.29
N MET A 300 12.15 -14.61 8.62
CA MET A 300 10.98 -14.07 9.32
C MET A 300 10.69 -12.60 8.99
N ALA A 301 11.72 -11.83 8.62
CA ALA A 301 11.53 -10.44 8.18
C ALA A 301 10.68 -10.34 6.91
N HIS A 302 10.87 -11.28 5.97
CA HIS A 302 10.09 -11.36 4.73
C HIS A 302 8.63 -11.68 5.01
N LEU A 303 8.38 -12.65 5.90
CA LEU A 303 7.03 -13.04 6.30
C LEU A 303 6.29 -11.87 6.98
N ALA A 304 6.95 -11.19 7.92
CA ALA A 304 6.37 -10.03 8.60
C ALA A 304 6.03 -8.91 7.62
N GLY A 305 6.93 -8.60 6.68
CA GLY A 305 6.67 -7.64 5.60
C GLY A 305 5.44 -8.03 4.76
N ALA A 306 5.31 -9.31 4.40
CA ALA A 306 4.14 -9.79 3.64
C ALA A 306 2.83 -9.66 4.43
N VAL A 307 2.84 -9.98 5.74
CA VAL A 307 1.67 -9.78 6.62
C VAL A 307 1.29 -8.31 6.71
N VAL A 308 2.28 -7.43 6.83
CA VAL A 308 2.07 -5.96 6.80
C VAL A 308 1.41 -5.52 5.52
N GLY A 309 1.92 -5.95 4.37
CA GLY A 309 1.36 -5.54 3.09
C GLY A 309 -0.04 -6.07 2.84
N VAL A 310 -0.35 -7.33 3.16
CA VAL A 310 -1.72 -7.85 3.01
C VAL A 310 -2.70 -7.09 3.92
N SER A 311 -2.38 -6.93 5.20
CA SER A 311 -3.30 -6.30 6.16
C SER A 311 -3.45 -4.80 5.93
N MET A 312 -2.34 -4.05 5.78
CA MET A 312 -2.39 -2.61 5.54
C MET A 312 -2.80 -2.29 4.11
N GLY A 313 -2.40 -3.08 3.11
CA GLY A 313 -2.79 -2.89 1.72
C GLY A 313 -4.30 -2.92 1.51
N LEU A 314 -5.01 -3.83 2.19
CA LEU A 314 -6.47 -3.89 2.16
C LEU A 314 -7.16 -2.67 2.79
N THR A 315 -6.50 -1.95 3.71
CA THR A 315 -7.02 -0.71 4.31
C THR A 315 -6.61 0.55 3.56
N ILE A 316 -5.35 0.63 3.10
CA ILE A 316 -4.74 1.81 2.48
C ILE A 316 -5.10 1.92 1.00
N LEU A 317 -5.12 0.79 0.27
CA LEU A 317 -5.36 0.77 -1.18
C LEU A 317 -6.85 0.74 -1.52
N ARG A 318 -7.69 0.30 -0.58
CA ARG A 318 -9.15 0.21 -0.80
C ARG A 318 -9.86 1.56 -0.74
N SER A 319 -9.22 2.60 -0.20
CA SER A 319 -9.84 3.93 -0.10
C SER A 319 -8.95 5.04 -0.65
N TYR A 320 -9.13 5.34 -1.94
CA TYR A 320 -8.56 6.51 -2.58
C TYR A 320 -9.17 7.82 -2.03
N GLU A 321 -10.42 7.77 -1.54
CA GLU A 321 -11.24 8.95 -1.23
C GLU A 321 -11.71 9.08 0.21
N GLU A 322 -11.85 8.01 1.00
CA GLU A 322 -12.30 8.14 2.40
C GLU A 322 -11.12 8.41 3.34
N ARG A 323 -11.40 9.13 4.44
CA ARG A 323 -10.46 9.24 5.55
C ARG A 323 -10.35 7.86 6.19
N LEU A 324 -9.12 7.34 6.30
CA LEU A 324 -8.84 6.03 6.90
C LEU A 324 -9.47 5.84 8.28
N GLN A 325 -9.61 6.94 9.03
CA GLN A 325 -10.19 6.98 10.39
C GLN A 325 -11.66 6.57 10.46
N ASP A 326 -12.41 6.67 9.36
CA ASP A 326 -13.85 6.38 9.35
C ASP A 326 -14.14 4.87 9.20
N GLN A 327 -13.12 4.06 8.97
CA GLN A 327 -13.25 2.62 8.76
C GLN A 327 -12.94 1.84 10.06
N CYS A 328 -13.87 0.99 10.50
CA CYS A 328 -13.66 0.11 11.65
C CYS A 328 -12.39 -0.77 11.48
N GLY A 329 -12.14 -1.24 10.25
CA GLY A 329 -10.95 -2.04 9.92
C GLY A 329 -9.63 -1.31 10.17
N TRP A 330 -9.58 0.02 10.00
CA TRP A 330 -8.38 0.82 10.29
C TRP A 330 -8.01 0.76 11.77
N TRP A 331 -8.99 0.91 12.66
CA TRP A 331 -8.77 0.86 14.11
C TRP A 331 -8.36 -0.53 14.58
N VAL A 332 -8.96 -1.60 14.03
CA VAL A 332 -8.55 -2.97 14.33
C VAL A 332 -7.09 -3.21 13.94
N VAL A 333 -6.69 -2.79 12.74
CA VAL A 333 -5.32 -2.91 12.27
C VAL A 333 -4.36 -2.08 13.12
N LEU A 334 -4.73 -0.85 13.47
CA LEU A 334 -3.93 0.04 14.30
C LEU A 334 -3.72 -0.53 15.72
N LEU A 335 -4.77 -1.06 16.35
CA LEU A 335 -4.69 -1.69 17.66
C LEU A 335 -3.86 -2.97 17.64
N ALA A 336 -4.00 -3.78 16.59
CA ALA A 336 -3.19 -4.99 16.41
C ALA A 336 -1.69 -4.64 16.31
N TYR A 337 -1.33 -3.64 15.49
CA TYR A 337 0.06 -3.18 15.37
C TYR A 337 0.59 -2.50 16.63
N GLY A 338 -0.24 -1.70 17.32
CA GLY A 338 0.11 -1.10 18.61
C GLY A 338 0.41 -2.17 19.66
N THR A 339 -0.43 -3.21 19.75
CA THR A 339 -0.22 -4.34 20.66
C THR A 339 1.04 -5.12 20.31
N PHE A 340 1.26 -5.41 19.03
CA PHE A 340 2.48 -6.08 18.56
C PHE A 340 3.74 -5.27 18.89
N LEU A 341 3.72 -3.95 18.70
CA LEU A 341 4.85 -3.07 19.02
C LEU A 341 5.14 -3.06 20.52
N LEU A 342 4.12 -2.93 21.37
CA LEU A 342 4.28 -2.98 22.82
C LEU A 342 4.86 -4.32 23.29
N PHE A 343 4.34 -5.42 22.74
CA PHE A 343 4.88 -6.76 22.99
C PHE A 343 6.34 -6.87 22.55
N ALA A 344 6.68 -6.37 21.36
CA ALA A 344 8.04 -6.43 20.83
C ALA A 344 9.02 -5.59 21.67
N ILE A 345 8.60 -4.42 22.15
CA ILE A 345 9.39 -3.60 23.07
C ILE A 345 9.63 -4.36 24.37
N PHE A 346 8.56 -4.89 24.99
CA PHE A 346 8.67 -5.71 26.19
C PHE A 346 9.63 -6.89 25.99
N TRP A 347 9.48 -7.61 24.88
CA TRP A 347 10.33 -8.76 24.54
C TRP A 347 11.81 -8.37 24.42
N ASN A 348 12.12 -7.29 23.72
CA ASN A 348 13.51 -6.85 23.54
C ASN A 348 14.16 -6.32 24.82
N ILE A 349 13.36 -5.81 25.77
CA ILE A 349 13.85 -5.34 27.07
C ILE A 349 14.06 -6.53 28.02
N PHE A 350 13.09 -7.42 28.17
CA PHE A 350 13.07 -8.39 29.27
C PHE A 350 13.38 -9.84 28.84
N ALA A 351 12.89 -10.28 27.68
CA ALA A 351 12.88 -11.71 27.34
C ALA A 351 14.28 -12.28 27.10
N TYR A 352 15.21 -11.48 26.56
CA TYR A 352 16.59 -11.92 26.31
C TYR A 352 17.31 -12.35 27.58
N ASP A 353 17.14 -11.58 28.65
CA ASP A 353 17.78 -11.83 29.94
C ASP A 353 17.03 -12.94 30.70
N LEU A 354 15.70 -12.91 30.66
CA LEU A 354 14.84 -13.91 31.30
C LEU A 354 15.07 -15.33 30.74
N LEU A 355 15.26 -15.44 29.42
CA LEU A 355 15.47 -16.72 28.74
C LEU A 355 16.95 -17.16 28.72
N GLY A 356 17.88 -16.35 29.27
CA GLY A 356 19.31 -16.63 29.21
C GLY A 356 19.82 -16.78 27.78
N ALA A 357 19.27 -15.99 26.84
CA ALA A 357 19.57 -16.15 25.42
C ALA A 357 21.06 -15.87 25.16
N HIS A 358 21.79 -16.88 24.69
CA HIS A 358 23.20 -16.72 24.31
C HIS A 358 23.33 -15.93 22.99
N ILE A 359 23.33 -14.61 23.10
CA ILE A 359 23.56 -13.73 21.95
C ILE A 359 25.03 -13.83 21.53
N PRO A 360 25.34 -14.00 20.23
CA PRO A 360 26.71 -13.86 19.76
C PRO A 360 27.27 -12.48 20.20
N PRO A 361 28.53 -12.40 20.64
CA PRO A 361 29.11 -11.13 21.03
C PRO A 361 29.00 -10.15 19.86
N PRO A 362 28.71 -8.86 20.12
CA PRO A 362 28.72 -7.87 19.06
C PRO A 362 30.11 -7.88 18.38
N PRO A 363 30.14 -7.76 17.04
CA PRO A 363 31.35 -7.82 16.23
C PRO A 363 32.35 -6.70 16.53
#